data_AF-A0A7Y9TH40-F1
#
_entry.id   AF-A0A7Y9TH40-F1
#
_cell.length_a   1.000
_cell.length_b   1.000
_cell.length_c   1.000
_cell.angle_alpha   90.00
_cell.angle_beta   90.00
_cell.angle_gamma   90.00
#
_symmetry.space_group_name_H-M   'P 1'
#
loop_
_entity.id
_entity.type
_entity.pdbx_description
1 polymer ?
#
loop_
_entity_poly.entity_id
_entity_poly.type
_entity_poly.pdbx_seq_one_letter_code
_entity_poly.pdbx_strand_id
1 'polypeptide(L)'
;MEVIFRGKKSTVHAGDTVNVPSNAPHQFHNASAKPVRVICICSPAGNERFFQEVGVPVASRTTPPPKLNDEQMDEFLKKAKALAPKYRTERLEKA
;
A
#
# COMPACT_ATOMS: atom_id res chain seq x y z
N MET A 1 -6.52 -0.78 12.15
CA MET A 1 -5.75 -0.15 11.05
C MET A 1 -5.87 1.34 11.23
N GLU A 2 -4.79 2.10 11.17
CA GLU A 2 -4.90 3.57 11.08
C GLU A 2 -5.03 3.95 9.62
N VAL A 3 -5.99 4.81 9.29
CA VAL A 3 -6.19 5.34 7.94
C VAL A 3 -6.24 6.85 8.00
N ILE A 4 -5.46 7.51 7.15
CA ILE A 4 -5.51 8.94 6.89
C ILE A 4 -6.18 9.12 5.53
N PHE A 5 -7.27 9.89 5.53
CA PHE A 5 -8.00 10.25 4.33
C PHE A 5 -8.60 11.63 4.53
N ARG A 6 -8.47 12.51 3.52
CA ARG A 6 -8.88 13.93 3.62
C ARG A 6 -8.22 14.64 4.81
N GLY A 7 -6.94 14.35 5.06
CA GLY A 7 -6.19 14.86 6.21
C GLY A 7 -6.67 14.40 7.59
N LYS A 8 -7.69 13.54 7.68
CA LYS A 8 -8.21 13.02 8.95
C LYS A 8 -7.68 11.62 9.22
N LYS A 9 -7.01 11.47 10.36
CA LYS A 9 -6.62 10.16 10.90
C LYS A 9 -7.82 9.48 11.58
N SER A 10 -8.02 8.21 11.31
CA SER A 10 -9.08 7.38 11.88
C SER A 10 -8.59 5.96 12.16
N THR A 11 -9.20 5.30 13.15
CA THR A 11 -9.00 3.87 13.41
C THR A 11 -10.12 3.10 12.71
N VAL A 12 -9.73 2.11 11.91
CA VAL A 12 -10.61 1.22 11.14
C VAL A 12 -10.49 -0.20 11.67
N HIS A 13 -11.63 -0.84 11.92
CA HIS A 13 -11.79 -2.16 12.51
C HIS A 13 -12.23 -3.21 11.47
N ALA A 14 -12.29 -4.47 11.88
CA ALA A 14 -12.80 -5.54 11.02
C ALA A 14 -14.30 -5.31 10.75
N GLY A 15 -14.70 -5.35 9.48
CA GLY A 15 -16.06 -5.05 9.04
C GLY A 15 -16.26 -3.61 8.55
N ASP A 16 -15.38 -2.68 8.95
CA ASP A 16 -15.42 -1.31 8.45
C ASP A 16 -14.95 -1.22 6.99
N THR A 17 -15.49 -0.23 6.27
CA THR A 17 -15.10 0.06 4.89
C THR A 17 -14.69 1.53 4.75
N VAL A 18 -13.61 1.78 4.02
CA VAL A 18 -13.17 3.13 3.64
C VAL A 18 -13.33 3.29 2.13
N ASN A 19 -14.11 4.27 1.70
CA ASN A 19 -14.25 4.62 0.30
C ASN A 19 -13.28 5.75 -0.07
N VAL A 20 -12.34 5.46 -0.98
CA VAL A 20 -11.36 6.42 -1.50
C VAL A 20 -11.66 6.71 -2.96
N PRO A 21 -12.18 7.91 -3.30
CA PRO A 21 -12.39 8.31 -4.69
C PRO A 21 -11.07 8.41 -5.46
N SER A 22 -11.16 8.35 -6.79
CA SER A 22 -10.01 8.59 -7.67
C SER A 22 -9.31 9.91 -7.34
N ASN A 23 -7.97 9.91 -7.40
CA ASN A 23 -7.11 11.06 -7.13
C ASN A 23 -7.20 11.63 -5.70
N ALA A 24 -7.81 10.92 -4.76
CA ALA A 24 -7.85 11.35 -3.37
C ALA A 24 -6.65 10.78 -2.58
N PRO A 25 -5.78 11.65 -2.04
CA PRO A 25 -4.66 11.22 -1.19
C PRO A 25 -5.14 10.42 0.02
N HIS A 26 -4.43 9.34 0.31
CA HIS A 26 -4.75 8.44 1.42
C HIS A 26 -3.50 7.67 1.87
N GLN A 27 -3.50 7.24 3.13
CA GLN A 27 -2.47 6.40 3.71
C GLN A 27 -3.12 5.43 4.71
N PHE A 28 -2.59 4.22 4.82
CA PHE A 28 -2.95 3.31 5.90
C PHE A 28 -1.70 2.70 6.55
N HIS A 29 -1.78 2.49 7.87
CA HIS A 29 -0.69 1.96 8.68
C HIS A 29 -1.20 0.97 9.73
N ASN A 30 -0.60 -0.22 9.78
CA ASN A 30 -0.86 -1.15 10.86
C ASN A 30 -0.08 -0.72 12.11
N ALA A 31 -0.72 0.09 12.97
CA ALA A 31 -0.15 0.53 14.24
C ALA A 31 -0.17 -0.53 15.36
N SER A 32 -0.63 -1.76 15.07
CA SER A 32 -0.72 -2.83 16.07
C SER A 32 0.44 -3.82 15.98
N ALA A 33 0.73 -4.51 17.07
CA ALA A 33 1.71 -5.60 17.10
C ALA A 33 1.19 -6.92 16.47
N LYS A 34 -0.07 -6.96 16.00
CA LYS A 34 -0.69 -8.14 15.43
C LYS A 34 -0.84 -7.99 13.91
N PRO A 35 -0.82 -9.10 13.14
CA PRO A 35 -1.15 -9.04 11.72
C PRO A 35 -2.56 -8.49 11.49
N VAL A 36 -2.70 -7.57 10.54
CA VAL A 36 -3.98 -7.03 10.08
C VAL A 36 -4.17 -7.40 8.62
N ARG A 37 -5.41 -7.72 8.23
CA ARG A 37 -5.79 -8.03 6.85
C ARG A 37 -6.77 -6.98 6.34
N VAL A 38 -6.53 -6.49 5.13
CA VAL A 38 -7.40 -5.58 4.40
C VAL A 38 -7.60 -6.13 3.00
N ILE A 39 -8.82 -6.02 2.48
CA ILE A 39 -9.11 -6.25 1.07
C ILE A 39 -9.06 -4.87 0.39
N CYS A 40 -8.06 -4.65 -0.46
CA CYS A 40 -7.93 -3.44 -1.25
C CYS A 40 -8.52 -3.69 -2.64
N ILE A 41 -9.58 -2.96 -2.98
CA ILE A 41 -10.25 -3.05 -4.28
C ILE A 41 -9.93 -1.77 -5.06
N CYS A 42 -9.25 -1.92 -6.19
CA CYS A 42 -8.95 -0.81 -7.10
C CYS A 42 -9.77 -0.96 -8.38
N SER A 43 -10.38 0.13 -8.83
CA SER A 43 -11.12 0.19 -10.10
C SER A 43 -10.66 1.41 -10.91
N PRO A 44 -10.37 1.26 -12.21
CA PRO A 44 -10.34 0.01 -12.98
C PRO A 44 -9.22 -0.94 -12.53
N ALA A 45 -9.27 -2.19 -13.00
CA ALA A 45 -8.22 -3.19 -12.73
C ALA A 45 -6.85 -2.75 -13.30
N GLY A 46 -5.77 -3.30 -12.75
CA GLY A 46 -4.39 -3.08 -13.22
C GLY A 46 -3.39 -2.77 -12.11
N ASN A 47 -3.85 -2.24 -10.96
CA ASN A 47 -2.96 -1.89 -9.85
C ASN A 47 -2.30 -3.11 -9.20
N GLU A 48 -2.92 -4.29 -9.30
CA GLU A 48 -2.33 -5.56 -8.88
C GLU A 48 -0.98 -5.87 -9.55
N ARG A 49 -0.81 -5.44 -10.81
CA ARG A 49 0.44 -5.63 -11.57
C ARG A 49 1.56 -4.72 -11.07
N PHE A 50 1.23 -3.53 -10.57
CA PHE A 50 2.22 -2.68 -9.88
C PHE A 50 2.84 -3.42 -8.71
N PHE A 51 2.01 -4.01 -7.83
CA PHE A 51 2.48 -4.79 -6.69
C PHE A 51 3.30 -6.02 -7.08
N GLN A 52 2.93 -6.72 -8.16
CA GLN A 52 3.70 -7.84 -8.69
C GLN A 52 5.08 -7.40 -9.21
N GLU A 53 5.16 -6.24 -9.86
CA GLU A 53 6.43 -5.74 -10.38
C GLU A 53 7.33 -5.19 -9.26
N VAL A 54 6.79 -4.44 -8.28
CA VAL A 54 7.62 -3.83 -7.22
C VAL A 54 7.93 -4.76 -6.06
N GLY A 55 7.02 -5.70 -5.76
CA GLY A 55 7.13 -6.58 -4.61
C GLY A 55 8.11 -7.74 -4.81
N VAL A 56 8.33 -8.49 -3.73
CA VAL A 56 9.07 -9.76 -3.75
C VAL A 56 8.07 -10.90 -3.60
N PRO A 57 8.00 -11.87 -4.53
CA PRO A 57 7.15 -13.04 -4.40
C PRO A 57 7.47 -13.83 -3.13
N VAL A 58 6.43 -14.26 -2.42
CA VAL A 58 6.54 -15.09 -1.23
C VAL A 58 5.75 -16.38 -1.40
N ALA A 59 6.14 -17.43 -0.68
CA ALA A 59 5.58 -18.78 -0.87
C ALA A 59 4.09 -18.91 -0.52
N SER A 60 3.59 -18.09 0.42
CA SER A 60 2.20 -18.15 0.87
C SER A 60 1.66 -16.78 1.26
N ARG A 61 0.33 -16.67 1.34
CA ARG A 61 -0.38 -15.45 1.77
C ARG A 61 -0.03 -14.97 3.19
N THR A 62 0.53 -15.83 4.04
CA THR A 62 0.90 -15.50 5.42
C THR A 62 2.40 -15.49 5.67
N THR A 63 3.21 -15.74 4.64
CA THR A 63 4.65 -15.58 4.73
C THR A 63 4.98 -14.10 4.94
N PRO A 64 5.76 -13.72 5.98
CA PRO A 64 6.14 -12.33 6.19
C PRO A 64 6.98 -11.82 5.01
N PRO A 65 6.94 -10.50 4.73
CA PRO A 65 7.81 -9.93 3.71
C PRO A 65 9.29 -10.08 4.12
N PRO A 66 10.21 -10.21 3.15
CA PRO A 66 11.63 -10.20 3.44
C PRO A 66 12.02 -8.89 4.15
N LYS A 67 12.93 -8.97 5.11
CA LYS A 67 13.55 -7.76 5.67
C LYS A 67 14.48 -7.18 4.62
N LEU A 68 14.27 -5.92 4.27
CA LEU A 68 15.15 -5.17 3.40
C LEU A 68 16.17 -4.43 4.26
N ASN A 69 17.44 -4.43 3.85
CA ASN A 69 18.42 -3.47 4.35
C ASN A 69 18.21 -2.10 3.67
N ASP A 70 19.01 -1.10 4.04
CA ASP A 70 18.86 0.27 3.54
C ASP A 70 19.02 0.36 2.01
N GLU A 71 20.01 -0.34 1.45
CA GLU A 71 20.26 -0.37 0.00
C GLU A 71 19.10 -1.01 -0.77
N GLN A 72 18.61 -2.15 -0.30
CA GLN A 72 17.45 -2.84 -0.88
C GLN A 72 16.17 -2.01 -0.77
N MET A 73 16.01 -1.26 0.32
CA MET A 73 14.88 -0.33 0.48
C MET A 73 14.98 0.82 -0.53
N ASP A 74 16.17 1.39 -0.72
CA ASP A 74 16.40 2.44 -1.72
C ASP A 74 16.13 1.96 -3.15
N GLU A 75 16.58 0.75 -3.49
CA GLU A 75 16.28 0.11 -4.77
C GLU A 75 14.77 -0.10 -4.97
N PHE A 76 14.09 -0.62 -3.95
CA PHE A 76 12.64 -0.78 -3.95
C PHE A 76 11.92 0.55 -4.19
N LEU A 77 12.33 1.61 -3.49
CA LEU A 77 11.76 2.95 -3.64
C LEU A 77 12.01 3.54 -5.03
N LYS A 78 13.23 3.39 -5.57
CA LYS A 78 13.57 3.83 -6.94
C LYS A 78 12.70 3.11 -7.98
N LYS A 79 12.59 1.79 -7.88
CA LYS A 79 11.77 0.96 -8.76
C LYS A 79 10.29 1.34 -8.68
N ALA A 80 9.76 1.49 -7.47
CA ALA A 80 8.37 1.91 -7.25
C ALA A 80 8.09 3.29 -7.86
N LYS A 81 8.99 4.27 -7.66
CA LYS A 81 8.85 5.62 -8.23
C LYS A 81 8.88 5.60 -9.76
N ALA A 82 9.76 4.81 -10.36
CA ALA A 82 9.86 4.69 -11.82
C ALA A 82 8.62 4.05 -12.46
N LEU A 83 8.01 3.06 -11.79
CA LEU A 83 6.84 2.34 -12.30
C LEU A 83 5.50 3.03 -11.99
N ALA A 84 5.42 3.85 -10.95
CA ALA A 84 4.19 4.50 -10.50
C ALA A 84 3.37 5.16 -11.63
N PRO A 85 3.96 5.98 -12.52
CA PRO A 85 3.22 6.62 -13.62
C PRO A 85 2.59 5.64 -14.62
N LYS A 86 3.27 4.51 -14.92
CA LYS A 86 2.74 3.43 -15.78
C LYS A 86 1.42 2.87 -15.24
N TYR A 87 1.27 2.91 -13.92
CA TYR A 87 0.11 2.39 -13.18
C TYR A 87 -0.82 3.49 -12.64
N ARG A 88 -0.71 4.72 -13.17
CA ARG A 88 -1.54 5.88 -12.76
C ARG A 88 -1.55 6.10 -11.24
N THR A 89 -0.43 5.79 -10.61
CA THR A 89 -0.20 5.94 -9.18
C THR A 89 0.84 7.04 -8.97
N GLU A 90 0.66 7.84 -7.93
CA GLU A 90 1.62 8.86 -7.51
C GLU A 90 1.91 8.70 -6.02
N ARG A 91 3.18 8.83 -5.64
CA ARG A 91 3.57 8.89 -4.23
C ARG A 91 3.64 10.33 -3.80
N LEU A 92 2.83 10.66 -2.79
CA LEU A 92 2.80 11.98 -2.17
C LEU A 92 3.59 11.95 -0.86
N GLU A 93 4.06 13.11 -0.41
CA GLU A 93 4.66 13.27 0.93
C GLU A 93 3.63 13.12 2.05
N LYS A 94 2.37 13.47 1.76
CA LYS A 94 1.25 13.43 2.70
C LYS A 94 -0.06 13.02 2.01
N ALA A 95 -0.90 12.35 2.79
CA ALA A 95 -2.29 12.01 2.47
C ALA A 95 -3.26 13.16 2.82
#